data_AF-A0A532UP79-F1
#
_entry.id   AF-A0A532UP79-F1
#
_cell.length_a   1.000
_cell.length_b   1.000
_cell.length_c   1.000
_cell.angle_alpha   90.00
_cell.angle_beta   90.00
_cell.angle_gamma   90.00
#
_symmetry.space_group_name_H-M   'P 1'
#
loop_
_entity.id
_entity.type
_entity.pdbx_description
1 polymer ?
#
loop_
_entity_poly.entity_id
_entity_poly.type
_entity_poly.pdbx_seq_one_letter_code
_entity_poly.pdbx_strand_id
1 'polypeptide(L)'
;MKVQAHNTLRSQDVIDRYFLEHRAKLIDLAAFLDRLDRTCDHGVAGSDYRVAALFRAMNILSDGKTNRAGRILEIFSDKTTSLPQSADGIKSATGAAKEEGDS
;
A
#
# COMPACT_ATOMS: atom_id res chain seq x y z
N MET A 1 -8.89 43.91 8.20
CA MET A 1 -9.12 42.68 7.41
C MET A 1 -8.67 41.49 8.26
N LYS A 2 -9.59 40.70 8.84
CA LYS A 2 -9.23 39.53 9.66
C LYS A 2 -8.93 38.38 8.70
N VAL A 3 -7.69 37.89 8.70
CA VAL A 3 -7.32 36.66 8.02
C VAL A 3 -8.05 35.52 8.73
N GLN A 4 -8.94 34.85 8.02
CA GLN A 4 -9.69 33.71 8.52
C GLN A 4 -8.71 32.54 8.63
N ALA A 5 -8.52 32.01 9.84
CA ALA A 5 -7.68 30.84 10.06
C ALA A 5 -8.21 29.69 9.20
N HIS A 6 -7.36 29.17 8.32
CA HIS A 6 -7.68 27.99 7.53
C HIS A 6 -7.99 26.83 8.49
N ASN A 7 -9.10 26.14 8.21
CA ASN A 7 -9.71 25.12 9.04
C ASN A 7 -8.77 23.92 9.29
N THR A 8 -7.93 24.00 10.33
CA THR A 8 -7.14 22.85 10.80
C THR A 8 -8.04 21.94 11.62
N LEU A 9 -8.26 20.71 11.15
CA LEU A 9 -8.94 19.68 11.96
C LEU A 9 -8.11 19.40 13.22
N ARG A 10 -8.77 19.29 14.38
CA ARG A 10 -8.08 18.84 15.59
C ARG A 10 -7.81 17.34 15.49
N SER A 11 -6.83 16.86 16.25
CA SER A 11 -6.50 15.43 16.29
C SER A 11 -7.72 14.56 16.61
N GLN A 12 -8.58 15.00 17.54
CA GLN A 12 -9.79 14.26 17.91
C GLN A 12 -10.79 14.17 16.74
N ASP A 13 -10.98 15.25 15.97
CA ASP A 13 -11.90 15.26 14.82
C ASP A 13 -11.45 14.26 13.75
N VAL A 14 -10.14 14.11 13.55
CA VAL A 14 -9.55 13.14 12.62
C VAL A 14 -9.75 11.71 13.15
N ILE A 15 -9.51 11.48 14.44
CA ILE A 15 -9.69 10.16 15.06
C ILE A 15 -11.15 9.73 14.94
N ASP A 16 -12.09 10.56 15.39
CA ASP A 16 -13.52 10.23 15.40
C ASP A 16 -14.06 9.95 14.01
N ARG A 17 -13.58 10.70 13.01
CA ARG A 17 -14.02 10.54 11.62
C ARG A 17 -13.50 9.26 10.97
N TYR A 18 -12.25 8.86 11.24
CA TYR A 18 -11.55 7.88 10.43
C TYR A 18 -11.23 6.57 11.16
N PHE A 19 -11.22 6.54 12.49
CA PHE A 19 -10.72 5.39 13.26
C PHE A 19 -11.40 4.06 12.93
N LEU A 20 -12.74 4.05 12.87
CA LEU A 20 -13.49 2.80 12.63
C LEU A 20 -13.21 2.20 11.25
N GLU A 21 -13.12 3.02 10.22
CA GLU A 21 -12.78 2.59 8.87
C GLU A 21 -11.36 1.98 8.81
N HIS A 22 -10.39 2.63 9.45
CA HIS A 22 -9.00 2.15 9.46
C HIS A 22 -8.85 0.87 10.30
N ARG A 23 -9.59 0.76 11.40
CA ARG A 23 -9.67 -0.48 12.19
C ARG A 23 -10.19 -1.65 11.34
N ALA A 24 -11.25 -1.43 10.56
CA ALA A 24 -11.78 -2.47 9.67
C ALA A 24 -10.74 -2.91 8.63
N LYS A 25 -10.09 -1.96 7.95
CA LYS A 25 -9.03 -2.24 6.97
C LYS A 25 -7.87 -3.05 7.55
N LEU A 26 -7.48 -2.78 8.79
CA LEU A 26 -6.43 -3.56 9.48
C LEU A 26 -6.87 -5.00 9.75
N ILE A 27 -8.11 -5.21 10.18
CA ILE A 27 -8.67 -6.55 10.42
C ILE A 27 -8.77 -7.33 9.10
N ASP A 28 -9.24 -6.69 8.04
CA ASP A 28 -9.34 -7.33 6.72
C ASP A 28 -7.97 -7.75 6.18
N LEU A 29 -6.95 -6.89 6.35
CA LEU A 29 -5.58 -7.20 5.97
C LEU A 29 -5.01 -8.38 6.79
N ALA A 30 -5.24 -8.40 8.11
CA ALA A 30 -4.83 -9.51 8.96
C ALA A 30 -5.49 -10.83 8.53
N ALA A 31 -6.80 -10.82 8.28
CA ALA A 31 -7.53 -12.00 7.83
C ALA A 31 -7.05 -12.49 6.44
N PHE A 32 -6.62 -11.59 5.55
CA PHE A 32 -5.99 -11.97 4.29
C PHE A 32 -4.66 -12.70 4.51
N LEU A 33 -3.79 -12.17 5.38
CA LEU A 33 -2.51 -12.80 5.72
C LEU A 33 -2.72 -14.17 6.38
N ASP A 34 -3.66 -14.29 7.32
CA ASP A 34 -4.01 -15.57 7.94
C ASP A 34 -4.48 -16.63 6.92
N ARG A 35 -5.17 -16.21 5.86
CA ARG A 35 -5.60 -17.12 4.78
C ARG A 35 -4.43 -17.53 3.90
N LEU A 36 -3.48 -16.62 3.62
CA LEU A 36 -2.26 -16.96 2.89
C LEU A 36 -1.43 -18.00 3.66
N ASP A 37 -1.27 -17.83 4.97
CA ASP A 37 -0.51 -18.75 5.82
C ASP A 37 -1.13 -20.16 5.89
N ARG A 38 -2.44 -20.27 5.67
CA ARG A 38 -3.19 -21.55 5.63
C ARG A 38 -3.17 -22.24 4.27
N THR A 39 -2.59 -21.64 3.23
CA THR A 39 -2.48 -22.30 1.92
C THR A 39 -1.50 -23.47 1.97
N CYS A 40 -1.76 -24.52 1.20
CA CYS A 40 -0.87 -25.68 1.12
C CYS A 40 0.45 -25.40 0.40
N ASP A 41 0.49 -24.34 -0.42
CA ASP A 41 1.62 -23.98 -1.27
C ASP A 41 2.42 -22.84 -0.62
N HIS A 42 2.99 -23.11 0.56
CA HIS A 42 3.71 -22.13 1.39
C HIS A 42 4.82 -21.35 0.65
N GLY A 43 5.33 -21.86 -0.48
CA GLY A 43 6.35 -21.20 -1.29
C GLY A 43 5.86 -20.01 -2.12
N VAL A 44 4.58 -19.96 -2.53
CA VAL A 44 4.08 -18.96 -3.48
C VAL A 44 3.84 -17.61 -2.81
N ALA A 45 3.30 -17.61 -1.58
CA ALA A 45 3.04 -16.38 -0.84
C ALA A 45 4.33 -15.66 -0.44
N GLY A 46 5.39 -16.42 -0.12
CA GLY A 46 6.72 -15.88 0.22
C GLY A 46 7.46 -15.27 -0.96
N SER A 47 7.12 -15.65 -2.20
CA SER A 47 7.74 -15.14 -3.43
C SER A 47 6.86 -14.15 -4.20
N ASP A 48 5.61 -13.91 -3.81
CA ASP A 48 4.75 -12.95 -4.53
C ASP A 48 5.15 -11.50 -4.22
N TYR A 49 5.63 -10.79 -5.25
CA TYR A 49 6.08 -9.40 -5.14
C TYR A 49 5.00 -8.43 -4.61
N ARG A 50 3.70 -8.74 -4.77
CA ARG A 50 2.59 -7.92 -4.23
C ARG A 50 2.50 -8.08 -2.72
N VAL A 51 2.68 -9.31 -2.23
CA VAL A 51 2.73 -9.60 -0.79
C VAL A 51 3.97 -8.95 -0.17
N ALA A 52 5.13 -9.05 -0.82
CA ALA A 52 6.34 -8.34 -0.40
C ALA A 52 6.13 -6.80 -0.34
N ALA A 53 5.43 -6.22 -1.33
CA ALA A 53 5.09 -4.81 -1.34
C ALA A 53 4.19 -4.40 -0.17
N LEU A 54 3.19 -5.22 0.20
CA LEU A 54 2.35 -4.99 1.38
C LEU A 54 3.18 -4.95 2.67
N PHE A 55 4.12 -5.88 2.86
CA PHE A 55 5.00 -5.87 4.03
C PHE A 55 5.88 -4.62 4.10
N ARG A 56 6.44 -4.18 2.97
CA ARG A 56 7.18 -2.91 2.91
C ARG A 56 6.30 -1.71 3.27
N ALA A 57 5.05 -1.68 2.79
CA ALA A 57 4.11 -0.61 3.11
C ALA A 57 3.74 -0.57 4.60
N MET A 58 3.56 -1.74 5.25
CA MET A 58 3.31 -1.83 6.70
C MET A 58 4.47 -1.29 7.54
N ASN A 59 5.71 -1.52 7.10
CA ASN A 59 6.89 -0.93 7.74
C ASN A 59 6.88 0.61 7.65
N ILE A 60 6.47 1.18 6.50
CA ILE A 60 6.32 2.64 6.35
C ILE A 60 5.25 3.22 7.27
N LEU A 61 4.14 2.50 7.49
CA LEU A 61 3.11 2.96 8.42
C LEU A 61 3.65 3.15 9.86
N SER A 62 4.55 2.26 10.27
CA SER A 62 5.03 2.15 11.65
C SER A 62 6.32 2.92 11.95
N ASP A 63 7.01 3.47 10.94
CA ASP A 63 8.36 4.04 11.10
C ASP A 63 8.43 5.44 11.73
N GLY A 64 7.29 6.03 12.10
CA GLY A 64 7.21 7.34 12.74
C GLY A 64 7.39 8.55 11.80
N LYS A 65 7.74 8.36 10.52
CA LYS A 65 8.04 9.47 9.60
C LYS A 65 6.79 10.04 8.92
N THR A 66 6.88 11.27 8.43
CA THR A 66 5.79 11.93 7.70
C THR A 66 5.69 11.44 6.25
N ASN A 67 4.68 11.92 5.52
CA ASN A 67 4.41 11.55 4.11
C ASN A 67 4.23 10.04 3.86
N ARG A 68 3.64 9.32 4.83
CA ARG A 68 3.43 7.86 4.74
C ARG A 68 2.68 7.46 3.48
N ALA A 69 1.60 8.17 3.14
CA ALA A 69 0.78 7.86 1.97
C ALA A 69 1.57 7.96 0.66
N GLY A 70 2.33 9.04 0.45
CA GLY A 70 3.16 9.20 -0.75
C GLY A 70 4.27 8.15 -0.84
N ARG A 71 4.92 7.84 0.29
CA ARG A 71 5.96 6.82 0.33
C ARG A 71 5.42 5.40 0.09
N ILE A 72 4.22 5.11 0.56
CA ILE A 72 3.52 3.85 0.27
C ILE A 72 3.12 3.78 -1.20
N LEU A 73 2.57 4.85 -1.75
CA LEU A 73 2.22 4.94 -3.17
C LEU A 73 3.44 4.62 -4.04
N GLU A 74 4.61 5.15 -3.70
CA GLU A 74 5.83 4.91 -4.44
C GLU A 74 6.33 3.45 -4.41
N ILE A 75 5.96 2.66 -3.38
CA ILE A 75 6.21 1.21 -3.39
C ILE A 75 5.37 0.51 -4.46
N PHE A 76 4.15 0.99 -4.70
CA PHE A 76 3.19 0.35 -5.59
C PHE A 76 3.24 0.88 -7.03
N SER A 77 3.84 2.05 -7.25
CA SER A 77 4.00 2.64 -8.58
C SER A 77 5.00 1.88 -9.44
N ASP A 78 4.62 1.64 -10.70
CA ASP A 78 5.55 1.24 -11.75
C ASP A 78 6.54 2.38 -12.01
N LYS A 79 7.84 2.07 -11.98
CA LYS A 79 8.94 3.03 -12.20
C LYS A 79 9.60 2.88 -13.57
N THR A 80 9.07 2.01 -14.43
CA THR A 80 9.58 1.85 -15.79
C THR A 80 9.45 3.17 -16.56
N THR A 81 10.57 3.67 -17.05
CA THR A 81 10.64 4.92 -17.85
C THR A 81 10.60 4.65 -19.35
N SER A 82 10.76 3.39 -19.76
CA SER A 82 10.60 2.95 -21.14
C SER A 82 9.12 2.85 -21.48
N LEU A 83 8.68 3.59 -22.49
CA LEU A 83 7.35 3.40 -23.06
C LEU A 83 7.27 2.00 -23.68
N PRO A 84 6.24 1.20 -23.36
CA PRO A 84 6.03 -0.06 -24.05
C PRO A 84 5.79 0.21 -25.53
N GLN A 85 6.47 -0.57 -26.38
CA GLN A 85 6.44 -0.39 -27.84
C GLN A 85 5.08 -0.77 -28.45
N SER A 86 4.24 -1.50 -27.69
CA SER A 86 2.84 -1.78 -27.98
C SER A 86 2.09 -2.13 -26.69
N ALA A 87 0.75 -2.12 -26.72
CA ALA A 87 -0.08 -2.61 -25.61
C ALA A 87 -0.20 -4.14 -25.56
N ASP A 88 0.31 -4.83 -26.59
CA ASP A 88 0.23 -6.28 -26.70
C ASP A 88 1.10 -6.92 -25.60
N GLY A 89 0.47 -7.71 -24.73
CA GLY A 89 1.15 -8.37 -23.61
C GLY A 89 1.32 -7.49 -22.35
N ILE A 90 0.83 -6.25 -22.33
CA ILE A 90 0.74 -5.47 -21.09
C ILE A 90 -0.26 -6.18 -20.16
N LYS A 91 0.26 -6.85 -19.14
CA LYS A 91 -0.55 -7.45 -18.08
C LYS A 91 -1.23 -6.31 -17.32
N SER A 92 -2.53 -6.48 -17.06
CA SER A 92 -3.39 -5.56 -16.31
C SER A 92 -2.68 -4.98 -15.07
N ALA A 93 -2.99 -3.74 -14.68
CA ALA A 93 -2.39 -3.10 -13.52
C ALA A 93 -2.55 -3.98 -12.26
N THR A 94 -1.45 -4.58 -11.80
CA THR A 94 -1.44 -5.52 -10.68
C THR A 94 -1.44 -4.83 -9.32
N GLY A 95 -1.33 -3.50 -9.31
CA GLY A 95 -1.33 -2.68 -8.11
C GLY A 95 -0.02 -2.74 -7.31
N ALA A 96 1.03 -3.36 -7.84
CA ALA A 96 2.39 -3.32 -7.30
C ALA A 96 3.42 -3.43 -8.45
N ALA A 97 4.60 -2.85 -8.28
CA ALA A 97 5.69 -3.00 -9.24
C ALA A 97 6.45 -4.31 -8.99
N LYS A 98 6.68 -5.09 -10.06
CA LYS A 98 7.64 -6.20 -10.04
C LYS A 98 9.04 -5.60 -10.22
N GLU A 99 9.99 -5.94 -9.35
CA GLU A 99 11.37 -5.47 -9.52
C GLU A 99 12.03 -6.21 -10.69
N GLU A 100 12.88 -5.52 -11.46
CA GLU A 100 13.67 -6.14 -12.54
C GLU A 100 14.60 -7.20 -11.93
N GLY A 101 14.37 -8.48 -12.27
CA GLY A 101 15.20 -9.60 -11.81
C GLY A 101 14.44 -10.73 -11.11
N ASP A 102 13.18 -10.54 -10.76
CA ASP A 102 12.32 -11.62 -10.26
C ASP A 102 11.72 -12.37 -11.47
N SER A 103 12.38 -13.44 -11.93
CA SER A 103 11.93 -14.32 -13.02
C SER A 103 11.51 -15.67 -12.49
#